data_AF-A0A975LEX0-F1
#
_entry.id   AF-A0A975LEX0-F1
#
_cell.length_a   1.000
_cell.length_b   1.000
_cell.length_c   1.000
_cell.angle_alpha   90.00
_cell.angle_beta   90.00
_cell.angle_gamma   90.00
#
_symmetry.space_group_name_H-M   'P 1'
#
loop_
_entity.id
_entity.type
_entity.pdbx_description
1 polymer ?
#
loop_
_entity_poly.entity_id
_entity_poly.type
_entity_poly.pdbx_seq_one_letter_code
_entity_poly.pdbx_strand_id
1 'polypeptide(L)' 'MNRSHKLELERLKSKNEYTNADLEIAKELLKQEDPPFHEEVASVVEKITKILNHDKK' A
#
# COMPACT_ATOMS: atom_id res chain seq x y z
N MET A 1 -18.43 -0.74 -6.06
CA MET A 1 -16.99 -0.46 -5.96
C MET A 1 -16.70 0.13 -4.60
N ASN A 2 -15.87 -0.56 -3.80
CA ASN A 2 -15.52 -0.22 -2.42
C ASN A 2 -14.79 1.13 -2.36
N ARG A 3 -15.54 2.22 -2.18
CA ARG A 3 -14.97 3.58 -1.97
C ARG A 3 -13.92 3.62 -0.86
N SER A 4 -14.03 2.75 0.14
CA SER A 4 -13.12 2.67 1.27
C SER A 4 -11.69 2.29 0.87
N HIS A 5 -11.52 1.36 -0.06
CA HIS A 5 -10.20 0.83 -0.41
C HIS A 5 -9.35 1.83 -1.19
N LYS A 6 -10.00 2.61 -2.06
CA LYS A 6 -9.34 3.70 -2.79
C LYS A 6 -8.89 4.81 -1.83
N LEU A 7 -9.73 5.16 -0.86
CA LEU A 7 -9.39 6.10 0.21
C LEU A 7 -8.23 5.63 1.08
N GLU A 8 -8.18 4.33 1.40
CA GLU A 8 -7.07 3.73 2.13
C GLU A 8 -5.76 3.78 1.34
N LEU A 9 -5.81 3.49 0.04
CA LEU A 9 -4.65 3.62 -0.84
C LEU A 9 -4.14 5.07 -0.94
N GLU A 10 -5.03 6.05 -1.07
CA GLU A 10 -4.66 7.47 -1.09
C GLU A 10 -4.05 7.93 0.24
N ARG A 11 -4.58 7.43 1.37
CA ARG A 11 -3.99 7.66 2.70
C ARG A 11 -2.59 7.08 2.79
N LEU A 12 -2.38 5.85 2.32
CA LEU A 12 -1.04 5.23 2.27
C LEU A 12 -0.09 6.05 1.38
N LYS A 13 -0.53 6.50 0.20
CA LYS A 13 0.31 7.33 -0.68
C LYS A 13 0.70 8.67 -0.06
N SER A 14 -0.17 9.27 0.75
CA SER A 14 0.07 10.55 1.41
C SER A 14 0.88 10.47 2.70
N LYS A 15 1.15 9.25 3.21
CA LYS A 15 1.97 9.07 4.40
C LYS A 15 3.44 9.35 4.10
N ASN A 16 4.09 10.06 5.02
CA ASN A 16 5.52 10.37 4.96
C ASN A 16 6.37 9.25 5.55
N GLU A 17 5.82 8.51 6.52
CA GLU A 17 6.44 7.36 7.17
C GLU A 17 5.54 6.14 7.01
N TYR A 18 6.16 5.01 6.72
CA TYR A 18 5.46 3.75 6.55
C TYR A 18 5.82 2.79 7.67
N THR A 19 4.82 2.08 8.17
CA THR A 19 4.97 1.09 9.23
C THR A 19 4.70 -0.33 8.70
N ASN A 20 5.02 -1.35 9.50
CA ASN A 20 4.65 -2.73 9.15
C ASN A 20 3.13 -2.90 8.99
N ALA A 21 2.32 -2.17 9.76
CA ALA A 21 0.87 -2.17 9.61
C ALA A 21 0.43 -1.62 8.24
N ASP A 22 1.10 -0.59 7.72
CA ASP A 22 0.84 -0.06 6.38
C ASP A 22 1.15 -1.09 5.28
N LEU A 23 2.20 -1.89 5.48
CA LEU A 23 2.54 -2.99 4.58
C LEU A 23 1.47 -4.08 4.60
N GLU A 24 0.93 -4.42 5.77
CA GLU A 24 -0.15 -5.41 5.90
C GLU A 24 -1.42 -4.94 5.21
N ILE A 25 -1.83 -3.69 5.43
CA ILE A 25 -2.98 -3.07 4.76
C ILE A 25 -2.78 -3.10 3.24
N ALA A 26 -1.62 -2.64 2.75
CA ALA A 26 -1.33 -2.62 1.32
C ALA A 26 -1.34 -4.04 0.71
N LYS A 27 -0.88 -5.06 1.44
CA LYS A 27 -0.99 -6.47 1.01
C LYS A 27 -2.42 -6.99 1.01
N GLU A 28 -3.27 -6.59 1.95
CA GLU A 28 -4.69 -6.92 1.93
C GLU A 28 -5.41 -6.27 0.76
N LEU A 29 -5.12 -5.00 0.48
CA LEU A 29 -5.63 -4.30 -0.70
C LEU A 29 -5.20 -4.97 -2.01
N LEU A 30 -4.00 -5.56 -2.05
CA LEU A 30 -3.47 -6.26 -3.22
C LEU A 30 -4.23 -7.57 -3.54
N LYS A 31 -4.85 -8.19 -2.53
CA LYS A 31 -5.67 -9.42 -2.70
C LYS A 31 -7.00 -9.16 -3.40
N GLN A 32 -7.35 -7.90 -3.65
CA GLN A 32 -8.57 -7.55 -4.40
C GLN A 32 -8.39 -7.91 -5.88
N GLU A 33 -9.38 -8.61 -6.46
CA GLU A 33 -9.46 -8.93 -7.90
C GLU A 33 -9.95 -7.74 -8.73
N ASP A 34 -9.38 -6.55 -8.51
CA ASP A 34 -9.66 -5.35 -9.29
C ASP A 34 -8.37 -4.92 -10.02
N PRO A 35 -8.23 -5.21 -11.32
CA PRO A 35 -6.97 -5.03 -12.05
C PRO A 35 -6.39 -3.61 -11.98
N PRO A 36 -7.15 -2.52 -12.21
CA PRO A 36 -6.59 -1.17 -12.14
C PRO A 36 -6.23 -0.78 -10.71
N PHE A 37 -6.95 -1.27 -9.70
CA PHE A 37 -6.58 -1.05 -8.30
C PHE A 37 -5.33 -1.84 -7.90
N HIS A 38 -5.19 -3.07 -8.40
CA HIS A 38 -4.05 -3.96 -8.10
C HIS A 38 -2.71 -3.34 -8.52
N GLU A 39 -2.63 -2.74 -9.70
CA GLU A 39 -1.40 -2.11 -10.21
C GLU A 39 -0.97 -0.92 -9.32
N GLU A 40 -1.93 -0.10 -8.91
CA GLU A 40 -1.67 1.04 -8.01
C GLU A 40 -1.25 0.58 -6.61
N VAL A 41 -1.90 -0.45 -6.07
CA VAL A 41 -1.56 -1.02 -4.75
C VAL A 41 -0.18 -1.69 -4.79
N ALA A 42 0.16 -2.42 -5.85
CA ALA A 42 1.46 -3.06 -6.02
C ALA A 42 2.62 -2.04 -5.93
N SER A 43 2.47 -0.89 -6.61
CA SER A 43 3.46 0.19 -6.54
C SER A 43 3.64 0.73 -5.12
N VAL A 44 2.55 0.84 -4.35
CA VAL A 44 2.59 1.31 -2.96
C VAL A 44 3.23 0.26 -2.04
N VAL A 45 2.88 -1.02 -2.19
CA VAL A 45 3.51 -2.14 -1.45
C VAL A 45 5.02 -2.16 -1.67
N GLU A 46 5.48 -1.99 -2.91
CA GLU A 46 6.90 -1.97 -3.23
C GLU A 46 7.60 -0.78 -2.56
N LYS A 47 6.99 0.41 -2.64
CA LYS A 47 7.52 1.63 -2.02
C LYS A 47 7.66 1.48 -0.50
N ILE A 48 6.62 0.98 0.16
CA ILE A 48 6.61 0.69 1.60
C ILE A 48 7.72 -0.31 1.95
N THR A 49 7.83 -1.39 1.20
CA THR A 49 8.83 -2.44 1.43
C THR A 49 10.26 -1.90 1.28
N LYS A 50 10.50 -1.06 0.26
CA LYS A 50 11.81 -0.41 0.05
C LYS A 50 12.16 0.51 1.22
N ILE A 51 11.21 1.32 1.70
CA ILE A 51 11.45 2.24 2.82
C ILE A 51 11.72 1.46 4.10
N LEU A 52 10.89 0.46 4.44
CA LEU A 52 11.07 -0.38 5.62
C LEU A 52 12.38 -1.20 5.59
N ASN A 53 12.84 -1.63 4.42
CA ASN A 53 14.12 -2.33 4.28
C ASN A 53 15.32 -1.37 4.28
N HIS A 54 15.16 -0.14 3.79
CA HIS A 54 16.21 0.86 3.82
C HIS A 54 16.47 1.38 5.25
N ASP A 55 15.43 1.50 6.06
CA ASP A 55 15.51 1.94 7.47
C ASP A 55 16.21 0.90 8.38
N LYS A 56 16.35 -0.36 7.92
CA LYS A 56 17.02 -1.44 8.65
C LYS A 56 18.55 -1.49 8.48
N LYS A 57 19.17 -0.55 7.78
CA LYS A 57 20.62 -0.55 7.45
C LYS A 57 21.36 0.58 8.14
#